data_AF-A0ABD1A097-F1
#
_entry.id   AF-A0ABD1A097-F1
#
_cell.length_a   1.000
_cell.length_b   1.000
_cell.length_c   1.000
_cell.angle_alpha   90.00
_cell.angle_beta   90.00
_cell.angle_gamma   90.00
#
_symmetry.space_group_name_H-M   'P 1'
#
loop_
_entity.id
_entity.type
_entity.pdbx_description
1 polymer ?
#
loop_
_entity_poly.entity_id
_entity_poly.type
_entity_poly.pdbx_seq_one_letter_code
_entity_poly.pdbx_strand_id
1 'polypeptide(L)'
;MNGLQFKNIAVTSLHPLGCLPRVTVASSFQSCNESYSDLVRIHNESLKKVVAKLNKEDKFRTKGDRFVIVDLHKAFMAVLEKKVVEKGLKTS
;
A
#
# COMPACT_ATOMS: atom_id res chain seq x y z
N MET A 1 34.21 1.15 -1.36
CA MET A 1 32.94 1.58 -1.99
C MET A 1 31.91 1.72 -0.89
N ASN A 2 31.53 2.94 -0.53
CA ASN A 2 30.50 3.19 0.48
C ASN A 2 29.14 2.98 -0.20
N GLY A 3 28.55 1.78 -0.05
CA GLY A 3 27.22 1.48 -0.58
C GLY A 3 26.15 2.40 0.02
N LEU A 4 25.08 2.67 -0.73
CA LEU A 4 23.97 3.50 -0.24
C LEU A 4 23.42 2.92 1.06
N GLN A 5 23.59 3.67 2.16
CA GLN A 5 22.99 3.37 3.45
C GLN A 5 21.63 4.07 3.52
N PHE A 6 20.56 3.28 3.44
CA PHE A 6 19.20 3.76 3.64
C PHE A 6 18.73 3.41 5.04
N LYS A 7 18.40 4.43 5.84
CA LYS A 7 17.85 4.24 7.19
C LYS A 7 16.45 3.63 7.18
N ASN A 8 15.61 3.97 6.21
CA ASN A 8 14.27 3.40 6.07
C ASN A 8 13.95 3.23 4.59
N ILE A 9 13.30 2.12 4.25
CA ILE A 9 12.84 1.83 2.89
C ILE A 9 11.32 1.77 2.92
N ALA A 10 10.70 2.71 2.21
CA ALA A 10 9.25 2.73 2.01
C ALA A 10 8.89 1.79 0.85
N VAL A 11 7.94 0.89 1.09
CA VAL A 11 7.40 -0.04 0.09
C VAL A 11 5.92 0.23 -0.06
N THR A 12 5.45 0.55 -1.26
CA THR A 12 4.04 0.86 -1.48
C THR A 12 3.21 -0.41 -1.63
N SER A 13 2.04 -0.46 -1.00
CA SER A 13 1.02 -1.45 -1.37
C SER A 13 0.48 -1.17 -2.77
N LEU A 14 -0.09 -2.17 -3.45
CA LEU A 14 -0.80 -1.92 -4.69
C LEU A 14 -2.04 -1.06 -4.42
N HIS A 15 -2.20 -0.02 -5.22
CA HIS A 15 -3.44 0.75 -5.31
C HIS A 15 -4.59 -0.12 -5.87
N PRO A 16 -5.87 0.26 -5.71
CA PRO A 16 -7.00 -0.57 -6.11
C PRO A 16 -7.10 -0.67 -7.64
N LEU A 17 -6.41 -1.65 -8.24
CA LEU A 17 -6.37 -1.88 -9.69
C LEU A 17 -7.77 -2.05 -10.28
N GLY A 18 -8.69 -2.70 -9.55
CA GLY A 18 -10.08 -2.88 -9.97
C GLY A 18 -10.85 -1.57 -10.15
N CYS A 19 -10.40 -0.48 -9.53
CA CYS A 19 -11.06 0.83 -9.55
C CYS A 19 -10.39 1.83 -10.51
N LEU A 20 -9.39 1.41 -11.31
CA LEU A 20 -8.75 2.30 -12.28
C LEU A 20 -9.73 2.65 -13.43
N PRO A 21 -9.70 3.88 -13.98
CA PRO A 21 -10.59 4.29 -15.07
C PRO A 21 -10.57 3.34 -16.28
N ARG A 22 -9.37 2.82 -16.62
CA ARG A 22 -9.19 1.83 -17.71
C ARG A 22 -9.91 0.50 -17.44
N VAL A 23 -10.11 0.13 -16.18
CA VAL A 23 -10.77 -1.12 -15.77
C VAL A 23 -12.28 -0.90 -15.61
N THR A 24 -12.68 0.19 -14.96
CA THR A 24 -14.09 0.50 -14.67
C THR A 24 -14.85 1.04 -15.88
N VAL A 25 -14.19 1.37 -16.99
CA VAL A 25 -14.88 1.77 -18.23
C VAL A 25 -15.89 0.70 -18.70
N ALA A 26 -15.59 -0.59 -18.47
CA ALA A 26 -16.47 -1.71 -18.78
C ALA A 26 -17.78 -1.71 -17.97
N SER A 27 -17.78 -1.05 -16.80
CA SER A 27 -18.94 -0.89 -15.91
C SER A 27 -19.46 0.56 -15.89
N SER A 28 -19.15 1.36 -16.91
CA SER A 28 -19.50 2.80 -16.96
C SER A 28 -19.08 3.58 -15.71
N PHE A 29 -17.92 3.23 -15.13
CA PHE A 29 -17.36 3.82 -13.91
C PHE A 29 -18.22 3.60 -12.64
N GLN A 30 -19.18 2.66 -12.65
CA GLN A 30 -20.09 2.44 -11.52
C GLN A 30 -19.55 1.47 -10.46
N SER A 31 -18.66 0.56 -10.84
CA SER A 31 -18.14 -0.47 -9.94
C SER A 31 -16.70 -0.83 -10.25
N CYS A 32 -15.96 -1.22 -9.20
CA CYS A 32 -14.63 -1.79 -9.34
C CYS A 32 -14.73 -3.24 -9.83
N ASN A 33 -13.75 -3.69 -10.61
CA ASN A 33 -13.69 -5.09 -11.02
C ASN A 33 -13.23 -6.01 -9.87
N GLU A 34 -14.02 -7.03 -9.55
CA GLU A 34 -13.79 -7.93 -8.41
C GLU A 34 -12.53 -8.78 -8.57
N SER A 35 -12.28 -9.34 -9.76
CA SER A 35 -11.09 -10.16 -10.01
C SER A 35 -9.80 -9.37 -9.78
N TYR A 36 -9.72 -8.12 -10.24
CA TYR A 36 -8.58 -7.24 -9.93
C TYR A 36 -8.51 -6.86 -8.45
N SER A 37 -9.65 -6.76 -7.77
CA SER A 37 -9.70 -6.45 -6.34
C SER A 37 -9.14 -7.61 -5.51
N ASP A 38 -9.44 -8.85 -5.87
CA ASP A 38 -8.86 -10.05 -5.26
C ASP A 38 -7.35 -10.16 -5.49
N LEU A 39 -6.87 -9.86 -6.71
CA LEU A 39 -5.43 -9.82 -7.00
C LEU A 39 -4.70 -8.82 -6.11
N VAL A 40 -5.27 -7.62 -5.94
CA VAL A 40 -4.69 -6.59 -5.06
C VAL A 40 -4.67 -7.04 -3.61
N ARG A 41 -5.74 -7.67 -3.12
CA ARG A 41 -5.82 -8.23 -1.76
C ARG A 41 -4.72 -9.27 -1.52
N ILE A 42 -4.60 -10.27 -2.41
CA ILE A 42 -3.59 -11.33 -2.32
C ILE A 42 -2.17 -10.76 -2.33
N HIS A 43 -1.90 -9.82 -3.25
CA HIS A 43 -0.59 -9.15 -3.33
C HIS A 43 -0.28 -8.39 -2.03
N ASN A 44 -1.21 -7.57 -1.54
CA ASN A 44 -1.00 -6.73 -0.36
C ASN A 44 -0.87 -7.55 0.93
N GLU A 45 -1.56 -8.68 1.05
CA GLU A 45 -1.35 -9.65 2.14
C GLU A 45 0.03 -10.32 2.06
N SER A 46 0.47 -10.69 0.86
CA SER A 46 1.79 -11.28 0.63
C SER A 46 2.92 -10.28 0.91
N LEU A 47 2.74 -9.02 0.50
CA LEU A 47 3.66 -7.93 0.77
C LEU A 47 3.90 -7.75 2.29
N LYS A 48 2.83 -7.79 3.10
CA LYS A 48 2.95 -7.71 4.57
C LYS A 48 3.83 -8.84 5.13
N LYS A 49 3.66 -10.07 4.64
CA LYS A 49 4.45 -11.23 5.06
C LYS A 49 5.93 -11.04 4.70
N VAL A 50 6.23 -10.59 3.49
CA VAL A 50 7.60 -10.36 3.03
C VAL A 50 8.27 -9.22 3.79
N VAL A 51 7.59 -8.08 3.97
CA VAL A 51 8.12 -6.95 4.75
C VAL A 51 8.36 -7.34 6.21
N ALA A 52 7.46 -8.12 6.81
CA ALA A 52 7.67 -8.64 8.16
C ALA A 52 8.89 -9.58 8.24
N LYS A 53 9.09 -10.45 7.24
CA LYS A 53 10.26 -11.32 7.14
C LYS A 53 11.54 -10.50 7.01
N LEU A 54 11.56 -9.52 6.11
CA LEU A 54 12.69 -8.61 5.96
C LEU A 54 13.01 -7.97 7.32
N ASN A 55 12.00 -7.39 8.00
CA ASN A 55 12.17 -6.71 9.30
C ASN A 55 12.69 -7.59 10.45
N LYS A 56 12.69 -8.92 10.30
CA LYS A 56 13.24 -9.87 11.28
C LYS A 56 14.64 -10.37 10.96
N GLU A 57 15.08 -10.25 9.71
CA GLU A 57 16.34 -10.82 9.24
C GLU A 57 17.44 -9.76 9.20
N ASP A 58 18.40 -9.85 10.14
CA ASP A 58 19.50 -8.89 10.29
C ASP A 58 20.41 -8.76 9.07
N LYS A 59 20.49 -9.80 8.22
CA LYS A 59 21.26 -9.75 6.97
C LYS A 59 20.71 -8.72 5.96
N PHE A 60 19.46 -8.28 6.11
CA PHE A 60 18.80 -7.34 5.20
C PHE A 60 18.71 -5.92 5.76
N ARG A 61 19.25 -5.67 6.96
CA ARG A 61 19.09 -4.39 7.66
C ARG A 61 20.16 -4.16 8.70
N THR A 62 20.64 -2.93 8.80
CA THR A 62 21.45 -2.51 9.94
C THR A 62 20.54 -2.30 11.16
N LYS A 63 21.08 -2.42 12.37
CA LYS A 63 20.34 -2.16 13.61
C LYS A 63 19.75 -0.74 13.58
N GLY A 64 18.42 -0.64 13.51
CA GLY A 64 17.69 0.62 13.40
C GLY A 64 16.99 0.82 12.05
N ASP A 65 17.38 0.08 11.00
CA ASP A 65 16.81 0.22 9.67
C ASP A 65 15.48 -0.54 9.53
N ARG A 66 14.46 0.06 8.92
CA ARG A 66 13.12 -0.57 8.77
C ARG A 66 12.57 -0.49 7.35
N PHE A 67 11.91 -1.57 6.93
CA PHE A 67 10.98 -1.55 5.80
C PHE A 67 9.61 -1.15 6.33
N VAL A 68 9.01 -0.13 5.73
CA VAL A 68 7.69 0.38 6.11
C VAL A 68 6.76 0.30 4.91
N ILE A 69 5.55 -0.21 5.11
CA ILE A 69 4.54 -0.23 4.05
C ILE A 69 3.81 1.11 4.01
N VAL A 70 3.80 1.75 2.85
CA VAL A 70 2.91 2.88 2.53
C VAL A 70 1.64 2.30 1.92
N ASP A 71 0.53 2.35 2.67
CA ASP A 71 -0.71 1.71 2.26
C ASP A 71 -1.52 2.56 1.25
N LEU A 72 -1.10 2.52 -0.01
CA LEU A 72 -1.80 3.19 -1.10
C LEU A 72 -3.20 2.63 -1.30
N HIS A 73 -3.41 1.32 -1.17
CA HIS A 73 -4.75 0.73 -1.26
C HIS A 73 -5.74 1.46 -0.34
N LYS A 74 -5.41 1.56 0.94
CA LYS A 74 -6.25 2.24 1.93
C LYS A 74 -6.42 3.72 1.62
N ALA A 75 -5.34 4.41 1.23
CA ALA A 75 -5.39 5.84 0.91
C ALA A 75 -6.36 6.15 -0.24
N PHE A 76 -6.26 5.39 -1.33
CA PHE A 76 -7.16 5.55 -2.49
C PHE A 76 -8.60 5.15 -2.16
N MET A 77 -8.81 4.02 -1.48
CA MET A 77 -10.16 3.57 -1.13
C MET A 77 -10.87 4.54 -0.18
N ALA A 78 -10.16 5.21 0.74
CA ALA A 78 -10.75 6.23 1.59
C ALA A 78 -11.35 7.40 0.76
N VAL A 79 -10.62 7.85 -0.27
CA VAL A 79 -11.09 8.90 -1.19
C VAL A 79 -12.26 8.41 -2.05
N LEU A 80 -12.15 7.20 -2.62
CA LEU A 80 -13.18 6.62 -3.50
C LEU A 80 -14.49 6.32 -2.77
N GLU A 81 -14.43 5.83 -1.53
CA GLU A 81 -15.60 5.53 -0.70
C GLU A 81 -16.24 6.79 -0.08
N LYS A 82 -15.73 7.99 -0.40
CA LYS A 82 -16.10 9.25 0.29
C LYS A 82 -16.00 9.16 1.80
N LYS A 83 -15.13 8.28 2.31
CA LYS A 83 -14.78 8.28 3.73
C LYS A 83 -13.84 9.45 3.93
N VAL A 84 -14.40 10.58 4.33
CA VAL A 84 -13.61 11.66 4.92
C VAL A 84 -12.72 10.99 5.96
N VAL A 85 -11.40 11.15 5.82
CA VAL A 85 -10.45 10.79 6.88
C VAL A 85 -10.66 11.84 7.98
N GLU A 86 -11.77 11.74 8.71
CA GLU A 86 -12.01 12.51 9.92
C GLU A 86 -11.20 11.88 11.04
N LYS A 87 -9.87 12.05 11.01
CA LYS A 87 -9.06 12.09 12.23
C LYS A 87 -7.89 13.04 12.06
N GLY A 88 -8.04 14.24 12.62
CA GLY A 88 -6.90 14.99 13.18
C GLY A 88 -6.52 16.31 12.51
N LEU A 89 -7.44 17.28 12.42
CA LEU A 89 -7.06 18.69 12.59
C LEU A 89 -8.17 19.45 13.30
N LYS A 90 -8.21 19.31 14.62
CA LYS A 90 -8.62 20.42 15.49
C LYS A 90 -7.38 20.83 16.25
N THR A 91 -6.66 21.76 15.64
CA THR A 91 -5.83 22.73 16.36
C THR A 91 -6.75 23.75 17.00
N SER A 92 -6.40 24.08 18.25
CA SER A 92 -6.95 25.10 19.14
C SER A 92 -8.24 24.78 19.89
#